data_AF-A0A0B7BEU5-F1
#
_entry.id   AF-A0A0B7BEU5-F1
#
_cell.length_a   1.000
_cell.length_b   1.000
_cell.length_c   1.000
_cell.angle_alpha   90.00
_cell.angle_beta   90.00
_cell.angle_gamma   90.00
#
_symmetry.space_group_name_H-M   'P 1'
#
loop_
_entity.id
_entity.type
_entity.pdbx_description
1 polymer ?
#
loop_
_entity_poly.entity_id
_entity_poly.type
_entity_poly.pdbx_seq_one_letter_code
_entity_poly.pdbx_strand_id
1 'polypeptide(L)'
;MIRKADLENHNKDGGLWVVIHGKVYDVQDFKSQAPCGTDVLQEWAGRDSSLAFETAHHSEEARDMMNCFYVGQYIDPEKDVVQTPGSGSMSSPMIDTERTLAVFLSLSAAAQVRSTPLSQDELESKQWLQAEFFTGGLQLLNQAACFDEEK
;
A
#
# COMPACT_ATOMS: atom_id res chain seq x y z
N MET A 1 -4.88 -0.61 -10.20
CA MET A 1 -4.40 -0.24 -11.55
C MET A 1 -5.13 -1.12 -12.53
N ILE A 2 -5.74 -0.55 -13.57
CA ILE A 2 -6.66 -1.24 -14.49
C ILE A 2 -6.03 -1.26 -15.89
N ARG A 3 -5.98 -2.43 -16.53
CA ARG A 3 -5.43 -2.60 -17.89
C ARG A 3 -6.55 -2.64 -18.93
N LYS A 4 -6.17 -2.50 -20.20
CA LYS A 4 -7.09 -2.66 -21.35
C LYS A 4 -7.91 -3.96 -21.29
N ALA A 5 -7.29 -5.08 -20.94
CA ALA A 5 -7.99 -6.36 -20.83
C ALA A 5 -9.06 -6.38 -19.72
N ASP A 6 -8.78 -5.77 -18.57
CA ASP A 6 -9.73 -5.66 -17.46
C ASP A 6 -10.94 -4.81 -17.87
N LEU A 7 -10.67 -3.69 -18.56
CA LEU A 7 -11.68 -2.77 -19.08
C LEU A 7 -12.59 -3.45 -20.12
N GLU A 8 -12.02 -4.19 -21.07
CA GLU A 8 -12.77 -4.90 -22.10
C GLU A 8 -13.60 -6.06 -21.52
N ASN A 9 -13.07 -6.80 -20.54
CA ASN A 9 -13.80 -7.89 -19.91
C ASN A 9 -14.98 -7.36 -19.09
N HIS A 10 -14.76 -6.32 -18.28
CA HIS A 10 -15.84 -5.74 -17.48
C HIS A 10 -17.00 -5.24 -18.34
N ASN A 11 -16.70 -4.61 -19.48
CA ASN A 11 -17.73 -4.13 -20.40
C ASN A 11 -18.46 -5.26 -21.14
N LYS A 12 -17.81 -6.42 -21.35
CA LYS A 12 -18.47 -7.62 -21.89
C LYS A 12 -19.37 -8.30 -20.87
N ASP A 13 -19.02 -8.24 -19.59
CA ASP A 13 -19.79 -8.82 -18.48
C ASP A 13 -21.04 -7.98 -18.12
N GLY A 14 -21.31 -6.91 -18.88
CA GLY A 14 -22.49 -6.05 -18.73
C GLY A 14 -22.25 -4.79 -17.88
N GLY A 15 -21.00 -4.56 -17.45
CA GLY A 15 -20.56 -3.30 -16.87
C GLY A 15 -20.36 -2.20 -17.91
N LEU A 16 -20.15 -0.97 -17.45
CA LEU A 16 -19.92 0.18 -18.33
C LEU A 16 -18.84 1.08 -17.76
N TRP A 17 -17.60 0.76 -18.09
CA TRP A 17 -16.42 1.53 -17.72
C TRP A 17 -15.92 2.37 -18.91
N VAL A 18 -15.60 3.62 -18.60
CA VAL A 18 -15.04 4.60 -19.53
C VAL A 18 -13.72 5.14 -18.97
N VAL A 19 -12.81 5.51 -19.87
CA VAL A 19 -11.51 6.10 -19.49
C VAL A 19 -11.53 7.59 -19.81
N ILE A 20 -11.29 8.43 -18.79
CA ILE A 20 -11.20 9.88 -18.93
C ILE A 20 -9.95 10.35 -18.18
N HIS A 21 -9.06 11.07 -18.86
CA HIS A 21 -7.78 11.59 -18.35
C HIS A 21 -6.92 10.51 -17.66
N GLY A 22 -6.90 9.29 -18.22
CA GLY A 22 -6.16 8.15 -17.67
C GLY A 22 -6.76 7.55 -16.40
N LYS A 23 -7.98 7.93 -16.02
CA LYS A 23 -8.74 7.36 -14.90
C LYS A 23 -9.93 6.58 -15.43
N VAL A 24 -10.29 5.51 -14.75
CA VAL A 24 -11.44 4.64 -15.07
C VAL A 24 -12.61 5.03 -14.18
N TYR A 25 -13.77 5.18 -14.79
CA TYR A 25 -15.02 5.54 -14.13
C TYR A 25 -16.11 4.52 -14.45
N ASP A 26 -16.88 4.12 -13.45
CA ASP A 26 -18.04 3.26 -13.60
C ASP A 26 -19.31 4.09 -13.80
N VAL A 27 -19.82 4.11 -15.02
CA VAL A 27 -20.99 4.92 -15.39
C VAL A 27 -22.22 4.05 -15.63
N GLN A 28 -22.18 2.77 -15.25
CA GLN A 28 -23.29 1.83 -15.45
C GLN A 28 -24.56 2.30 -14.72
N ASP A 29 -24.44 2.79 -13.50
CA ASP A 29 -25.56 3.30 -12.71
C ASP A 29 -26.00 4.70 -13.16
N PHE A 30 -25.09 5.45 -13.78
CA PHE A 30 -25.35 6.81 -14.27
C PHE A 30 -26.04 6.83 -15.65
N LYS A 31 -25.98 5.75 -16.43
CA LYS A 31 -26.44 5.72 -17.82
C LYS A 31 -27.88 6.19 -18.04
N SER A 32 -28.80 5.92 -17.10
CA SER A 32 -30.21 6.33 -17.21
C SER A 32 -30.46 7.78 -16.85
N GLN A 33 -29.51 8.41 -16.14
CA GLN A 33 -29.56 9.79 -15.69
C GLN A 33 -28.72 10.72 -16.59
N ALA A 34 -27.96 10.13 -17.52
CA ALA A 34 -27.03 10.83 -18.38
C ALA A 34 -27.75 11.73 -19.40
N PRO A 35 -27.50 13.06 -19.38
CA PRO A 35 -28.10 14.00 -20.33
C PRO A 35 -27.71 13.75 -21.80
N CYS A 36 -26.60 13.04 -22.05
CA CYS A 36 -26.11 12.70 -23.38
C CYS A 36 -26.81 11.47 -24.00
N GLY A 37 -27.64 10.76 -23.24
CA GLY A 37 -28.28 9.52 -23.67
C GLY A 37 -27.38 8.29 -23.51
N THR A 38 -28.03 7.13 -23.36
CA THR A 38 -27.36 5.83 -23.13
C THR A 38 -26.48 5.41 -24.31
N ASP A 39 -26.89 5.74 -25.53
CA ASP A 39 -26.25 5.26 -26.76
C ASP A 39 -24.85 5.86 -26.92
N VAL A 40 -24.71 7.14 -26.55
CA VAL A 40 -23.42 7.84 -26.58
C VAL A 40 -22.47 7.23 -25.56
N LEU A 41 -22.93 6.93 -24.35
CA LEU A 41 -22.07 6.29 -23.34
C LEU A 41 -21.62 4.88 -23.75
N GLN A 42 -22.48 4.13 -24.44
CA GLN A 42 -22.14 2.80 -24.96
C GLN A 42 -21.13 2.86 -26.11
N GLU A 43 -21.19 3.88 -26.98
CA GLU A 43 -20.22 4.07 -28.05
C GLU A 43 -18.79 4.24 -27.51
N TRP A 44 -18.65 4.95 -26.39
CA TRP A 44 -17.38 5.22 -25.72
C TRP A 44 -16.98 4.17 -24.69
N ALA A 45 -17.77 3.10 -24.53
CA ALA A 45 -17.48 2.02 -23.61
C ALA A 45 -16.12 1.38 -23.92
N GLY A 46 -15.25 1.33 -22.92
CA GLY A 46 -13.97 0.62 -23.00
C GLY A 46 -12.91 1.33 -23.83
N ARG A 47 -13.11 2.61 -24.12
CA ARG A 47 -12.17 3.48 -24.84
C ARG A 47 -11.88 4.74 -24.05
N ASP A 48 -10.87 5.48 -24.50
CA ASP A 48 -10.56 6.80 -23.99
C ASP A 48 -11.56 7.83 -24.55
N SER A 49 -12.38 8.39 -23.68
CA SER A 49 -13.39 9.41 -23.99
C SER A 49 -12.98 10.80 -23.50
N SER A 50 -11.70 11.03 -23.18
CA SER A 50 -11.20 12.32 -22.67
C SER A 50 -11.52 13.47 -23.62
N LEU A 51 -11.33 13.28 -24.93
CA LEU A 51 -11.61 14.31 -25.93
C LEU A 51 -13.12 14.63 -25.99
N ALA A 52 -13.97 13.60 -25.99
CA ALA A 52 -15.41 13.78 -26.01
C ALA A 52 -15.90 14.49 -24.73
N PHE A 53 -15.33 14.14 -23.58
CA PHE A 53 -15.63 14.75 -22.30
C PHE A 53 -15.29 16.25 -22.24
N GLU A 54 -14.11 16.65 -22.75
CA GLU A 54 -13.70 18.05 -22.80
C GLU A 54 -14.50 18.87 -23.82
N THR A 55 -14.83 18.27 -24.98
CA THR A 55 -15.64 18.93 -26.03
C THR A 55 -17.06 19.24 -25.57
N ALA A 56 -17.59 18.43 -24.67
CA ALA A 56 -18.92 18.64 -24.10
C ALA A 56 -18.98 19.81 -23.08
N HIS A 57 -17.85 20.39 -22.68
CA HIS A 57 -17.76 21.53 -21.76
C HIS A 57 -18.59 21.35 -20.47
N HIS A 58 -18.41 20.22 -19.78
CA HIS A 58 -19.04 19.95 -18.49
C HIS A 58 -18.72 21.04 -17.44
N SER A 59 -19.69 21.34 -16.57
CA SER A 59 -19.48 22.26 -15.44
C SER A 59 -18.53 21.67 -14.40
N GLU A 60 -18.00 22.51 -13.51
CA GLU A 60 -17.10 22.06 -12.44
C GLU A 60 -17.79 21.08 -11.48
N GLU A 61 -19.07 21.34 -11.17
CA GLU A 61 -19.88 20.47 -10.32
C GLU A 61 -20.09 19.08 -10.94
N ALA A 62 -20.22 19.00 -12.27
CA ALA A 62 -20.33 17.72 -12.97
C ALA A 62 -19.02 16.94 -12.94
N ARG A 63 -17.86 17.62 -13.02
CA ARG A 63 -16.54 17.00 -12.84
C ARG A 63 -16.35 16.49 -11.41
N ASP A 64 -16.84 17.21 -10.42
CA ASP A 64 -16.76 16.77 -9.03
C ASP A 64 -17.65 15.57 -8.75
N MET A 65 -18.89 15.57 -9.25
CA MET A 65 -19.80 14.43 -9.15
C MET A 65 -19.23 13.19 -9.83
N MET A 66 -18.51 13.36 -10.95
CA MET A 66 -17.84 12.26 -11.65
C MET A 66 -16.80 11.54 -10.78
N ASN A 67 -16.19 12.21 -9.81
CA ASN A 67 -15.25 11.56 -8.89
C ASN A 67 -15.91 10.49 -8.00
N CYS A 68 -17.23 10.55 -7.77
CA CYS A 68 -17.96 9.52 -7.04
C CYS A 68 -17.98 8.17 -7.77
N PHE A 69 -17.81 8.19 -9.09
CA PHE A 69 -17.80 7.01 -9.96
C PHE A 69 -16.38 6.49 -10.24
N TYR A 70 -15.37 7.02 -9.57
CA TYR A 70 -13.98 6.66 -9.80
C TYR A 70 -13.68 5.23 -9.32
N VAL A 71 -13.14 4.40 -10.21
CA VAL A 71 -12.74 3.01 -9.90
C VAL A 71 -11.24 2.91 -9.69
N GLY A 72 -10.45 3.56 -10.55
CA GLY A 72 -8.99 3.43 -10.49
C GLY A 72 -8.23 4.07 -11.64
N GLN A 73 -6.91 3.97 -11.59
CA GLN A 73 -6.01 4.47 -12.65
C GLN A 73 -5.92 3.48 -13.82
N TYR A 74 -6.13 3.97 -15.05
CA TYR A 74 -5.91 3.21 -16.28
C TYR A 74 -4.43 3.21 -16.67
N ILE A 75 -3.91 2.04 -17.02
CA ILE A 75 -2.57 1.87 -17.58
C ILE A 75 -2.71 1.55 -19.06
N ASP A 76 -2.21 2.46 -19.88
CA ASP A 76 -2.10 2.25 -21.31
C ASP A 76 -0.80 1.49 -21.62
N PRO A 77 -0.87 0.27 -22.20
CA PRO A 77 0.31 -0.51 -22.53
C PRO A 77 1.22 0.16 -23.57
N GLU A 78 0.72 1.12 -24.35
CA GLU A 78 1.55 1.88 -25.30
C GLU A 78 2.26 3.08 -24.64
N LYS A 79 1.76 3.53 -23.48
CA LYS A 79 2.41 4.57 -22.65
C LYS A 79 3.28 3.99 -21.54
N ASP A 80 3.65 2.71 -21.61
CA ASP A 80 4.70 2.08 -20.79
C ASP A 80 6.12 2.61 -21.12
N VAL A 81 6.23 3.79 -21.72
CA VAL A 81 7.40 4.64 -21.51
C VAL A 81 7.30 5.14 -20.07
N VAL A 82 7.87 4.35 -19.17
CA VAL A 82 8.33 4.73 -17.82
C VAL A 82 7.90 6.15 -17.48
N GLN A 83 6.72 6.32 -16.88
CA GLN A 83 6.53 7.53 -16.10
C GLN A 83 7.65 7.48 -15.08
N THR A 84 8.63 8.38 -15.24
CA THR A 84 9.69 8.58 -14.26
C THR A 84 9.00 8.56 -12.91
N PRO A 85 9.37 7.63 -12.00
CA PRO A 85 8.69 7.55 -10.73
C PRO A 85 8.67 8.96 -10.15
N GLY A 86 7.48 9.44 -9.80
CA GLY A 86 7.32 10.76 -9.22
C GLY A 86 8.36 10.96 -8.14
N SER A 87 8.81 12.20 -7.94
CA SER A 87 9.94 12.64 -7.11
C SER A 87 10.11 11.95 -5.72
N GLY A 88 9.12 11.20 -5.23
CA GLY A 88 9.18 10.37 -4.02
C GLY A 88 9.53 8.88 -4.19
N SER A 89 9.76 8.36 -5.39
CA SER A 89 10.17 6.96 -5.62
C SER A 89 11.46 6.85 -6.45
N MET A 90 12.30 7.87 -6.37
CA MET A 90 13.74 7.67 -6.53
C MET A 90 14.23 7.32 -5.13
N SER A 91 14.61 6.07 -4.89
CA SER A 91 15.60 5.82 -3.84
C SER A 91 16.80 6.69 -4.21
N SER A 92 16.95 7.83 -3.54
CA SER A 92 18.11 8.70 -3.75
C SER A 92 19.33 7.78 -3.67
N PRO A 93 20.32 7.88 -4.57
CA PRO A 93 21.56 7.10 -4.47
C PRO A 93 22.26 7.30 -3.10
N MET A 94 21.81 8.26 -2.30
CA MET A 94 22.25 8.51 -0.94
C MET A 94 21.49 7.72 0.15
N ILE A 95 20.38 7.02 -0.14
CA ILE A 95 19.62 6.30 0.89
C ILE A 95 20.47 5.22 1.57
N ASP A 96 21.32 4.54 0.81
CA ASP A 96 22.24 3.54 1.35
C ASP A 96 23.33 4.18 2.20
N THR A 97 23.80 5.37 1.81
CA THR A 97 24.75 6.16 2.62
C THR A 97 24.12 6.63 3.92
N GLU A 98 22.86 7.08 3.89
CA GLU A 98 22.11 7.50 5.07
C GLU A 98 21.90 6.33 6.04
N ARG A 99 21.45 5.18 5.53
CA ARG A 99 21.30 3.95 6.33
C ARG A 99 22.61 3.51 6.96
N THR A 100 23.70 3.54 6.18
CA THR A 100 25.03 3.18 6.66
C THR A 100 25.51 4.12 7.77
N LEU A 101 25.32 5.43 7.59
CA LEU A 101 25.66 6.42 8.62
C LEU A 101 24.82 6.25 9.88
N ALA A 102 23.51 6.00 9.74
CA ALA A 102 22.63 5.76 10.88
C ALA A 102 23.09 4.55 11.72
N VAL A 103 23.50 3.45 11.06
CA VAL A 103 24.04 2.27 11.74
C VAL A 103 25.33 2.62 12.50
N PHE A 104 26.29 3.29 11.87
CA PHE A 104 27.55 3.66 12.52
C PHE A 104 27.34 4.60 13.71
N LEU A 105 26.46 5.60 13.57
CA LEU A 105 26.13 6.51 14.66
C LEU A 105 25.44 5.78 15.81
N SER A 106 24.49 4.87 15.53
CA SER A 106 23.82 4.09 16.58
C SER A 106 24.78 3.17 17.32
N LEU A 107 25.71 2.51 16.62
CA LEU A 107 26.74 1.67 17.22
C LEU A 107 27.72 2.50 18.07
N SER A 108 28.14 3.66 17.57
CA SER A 108 29.01 4.57 18.32
C SER A 108 28.31 5.09 19.58
N ALA A 109 27.03 5.46 19.49
CA ALA A 109 26.26 5.89 20.63
C ALA A 109 26.16 4.75 21.66
N ALA A 110 25.85 3.52 21.23
CA ALA A 110 25.82 2.34 22.09
C ALA A 110 27.18 2.07 22.76
N ALA A 111 28.30 2.21 22.04
CA ALA A 111 29.64 2.03 22.60
C ALA A 111 30.02 3.12 23.63
N GLN A 112 29.40 4.30 23.55
CA GLN A 112 29.60 5.40 24.49
C GLN A 112 28.62 5.36 25.67
N VAL A 113 27.60 4.49 25.65
CA VAL A 113 26.71 4.30 26.80
C VAL A 113 27.53 3.80 27.97
N ARG A 114 27.57 4.60 29.04
CA ARG A 114 28.14 4.22 30.33
C ARG A 114 26.98 3.99 31.29
N SER A 115 27.00 2.86 32.00
CA SER A 115 26.08 2.65 33.11
C SER A 115 26.39 3.61 34.24
N THR A 116 25.42 3.82 35.11
CA THR A 116 25.69 4.40 36.42
C THR A 116 26.66 3.50 37.21
N PRO A 117 27.40 4.05 38.18
CA PRO A 117 28.12 3.24 39.15
C PRO A 117 27.17 2.26 39.84
N LEU A 118 27.68 1.09 40.22
CA LEU A 118 26.90 0.06 40.93
C LEU A 118 26.35 0.61 42.25
N SER A 119 25.06 0.41 42.49
CA SER A 119 24.46 0.63 43.80
C SER A 119 24.95 -0.42 44.80
N GLN A 120 24.86 -0.11 46.09
CA GLN A 120 25.18 -1.06 47.16
C GLN A 120 24.32 -2.33 47.04
N ASP A 121 23.03 -2.19 46.74
CA ASP A 121 22.09 -3.30 46.55
C ASP A 121 22.50 -4.22 45.37
N GLU A 122 23.05 -3.65 44.30
CA GLU A 122 23.53 -4.42 43.13
C GLU A 122 24.81 -5.20 43.45
N LEU A 123 25.66 -4.65 44.33
CA LEU A 123 26.87 -5.33 44.80
C LEU A 123 26.51 -6.56 45.65
N GLU A 124 25.56 -6.39 46.56
CA GLU A 124 25.07 -7.46 47.44
C GLU A 124 24.33 -8.55 46.65
N SER A 125 23.58 -8.15 45.63
CA SER A 125 22.81 -9.07 44.78
C SER A 125 23.64 -9.77 43.71
N LYS A 126 24.93 -9.41 43.54
CA LYS A 126 25.82 -9.95 42.50
C LYS A 126 25.93 -11.49 42.53
N GLN A 127 25.86 -12.09 43.72
CA GLN A 127 25.91 -13.55 43.89
C GLN A 127 24.73 -14.27 43.23
N TRP A 128 23.58 -13.63 43.13
CA TRP A 128 22.36 -14.22 42.55
C TRP A 128 22.36 -14.17 41.02
N LEU A 129 23.15 -13.28 40.40
CA LEU A 129 23.29 -13.22 38.94
C LEU A 129 23.93 -14.49 38.34
N GLN A 130 24.65 -15.26 39.15
CA GLN A 130 25.24 -16.54 38.76
C GLN A 130 24.39 -17.75 39.17
N ALA A 131 23.22 -17.54 39.77
CA ALA A 131 22.38 -18.63 40.23
C ALA A 131 21.80 -19.42 39.04
N GLU A 132 21.73 -20.74 39.18
CA GLU A 132 21.17 -21.65 38.17
C GLU A 132 19.69 -21.36 37.84
N PHE A 133 18.98 -20.65 38.72
CA PHE A 133 17.62 -20.20 38.45
C PHE A 133 17.53 -19.23 37.25
N PHE A 134 18.57 -18.43 36.99
CA PHE A 134 18.61 -17.46 35.90
C PHE A 134 19.28 -17.97 34.63
N THR A 135 19.81 -19.19 34.62
CA THR A 135 20.52 -19.75 33.45
C THR A 135 19.57 -20.40 32.43
N GLY A 136 18.32 -20.67 32.81
CA GLY A 136 17.24 -21.03 31.88
C GLY A 136 16.36 -19.82 31.65
N GLY A 137 16.21 -19.39 30.40
CA GLY A 137 15.16 -18.42 30.03
C GLY A 137 13.76 -18.93 30.39
N LEU A 138 12.72 -18.21 29.96
CA LEU A 138 11.30 -18.51 30.25
C LEU A 138 10.82 -19.78 29.52
N GLN A 139 11.44 -20.92 29.82
CA GLN A 139 11.11 -22.23 29.29
C GLN A 139 10.19 -22.86 30.33
N LEU A 140 8.90 -22.56 30.19
CA LEU A 140 7.84 -23.34 30.81
C LEU A 140 8.09 -24.79 30.42
N LEU A 141 8.39 -25.63 31.43
CA LEU A 141 8.37 -27.07 31.30
C LEU A 141 7.05 -27.42 30.61
N ASN A 142 7.14 -27.80 29.34
CA ASN A 142 6.03 -28.37 28.61
C ASN A 142 5.67 -29.64 29.37
N GLN A 143 4.67 -29.57 30.26
CA GLN A 143 4.12 -30.75 30.90
C GLN A 143 3.62 -31.63 29.75
N ALA A 144 4.35 -32.71 29.49
CA ALA A 144 3.98 -33.69 28.48
C ALA A 144 2.49 -34.00 28.65
N ALA A 145 1.74 -33.87 27.56
CA ALA A 145 0.31 -34.07 27.51
C ALA A 145 -0.06 -35.38 28.24
N CYS A 146 -0.73 -35.24 29.39
CA CYS A 146 -1.19 -36.34 30.24
C CYS A 146 -2.42 -37.06 29.63
N PHE A 147 -2.52 -37.13 28.31
CA PHE A 147 -3.64 -37.72 27.61
C PHE A 147 -3.14 -38.49 26.40
N ASP A 148 -2.60 -39.67 26.65
CA ASP A 148 -2.81 -40.82 25.77
C ASP A 148 -2.46 -42.08 26.55
N GLU A 149 -3.50 -42.80 26.97
CA GLU A 149 -3.68 -44.26 26.86
C GLU A 149 -4.70 -44.74 27.89
N GLU A 150 -5.98 -44.81 27.48
CA GLU A 150 -6.83 -45.90 27.94
C GLU A 150 -7.71 -46.37 26.77
N LYS A 151 -7.55 -47.66 26.47
CA LYS A 151 -8.31 -48.45 25.51
C LYS A 151 -9.58 -48.98 26.16
#